data_AF-A0A8J4LW53-F1
#
_entry.id   AF-A0A8J4LW53-F1
#
_cell.length_a   1.000
_cell.length_b   1.000
_cell.length_c   1.000
_cell.angle_alpha   90.00
_cell.angle_beta   90.00
_cell.angle_gamma   90.00
#
_symmetry.space_group_name_H-M   'P 1'
#
loop_
_entity.id
_entity.type
_entity.pdbx_description
1 polymer ?
#
loop_
_entity_poly.entity_id
_entity_poly.type
_entity_poly.pdbx_seq_one_letter_code
_entity_poly.pdbx_strand_id
1 'polypeptide(L)'
;MAERLGQEVDLDKRVELLVETTCFVLFAYVAQGLFERHKLIVATQLCMQILRSRGELHYAKFEYLLRGPKVMGADNPLHDWVSDSVWGSVQALKELDDYQGLPEDLIGSSKRWREWLELERPEDEPLPGDWKRMQEFDKLLLFRALRPDRLTSAMGRFVTNMLGAKYVTSQPYDLERSFQDSSPGTPIFVFLSPGVDVAGSVEALGRKLGFTLDNGKYASVSLGQGQEPIAMDRLSAAHKNGGWVLLQNIHLTIDWTTNQLDKKVDKLVEGAHSDFRLFLSAEPPPALERGLPISLLQNSIKLTNEPPEGLKANLRRAWNNFNEEILESCAKQAEFRAIVFALCYFHAALLERKKFGVGNLPGARSGIGWNMNYPFNTGDLLCCGQTANNYLENNVKVPWEDLRYNFGEIMYGGHIVEDYDRRLAMCYLRKYVNEGLLENMEFFPSFGMPPNTANHRQVKRKDDAERTKRFISFLSKGTYCTIGIVSHAVK
;
A
#
# COMPACT_ATOMS: atom_id res chain seq x y z
N MET A 1 -13.25 9.94 -15.95
CA MET A 1 -11.91 9.50 -16.43
C MET A 1 -11.63 9.88 -17.87
N ALA A 2 -12.66 10.00 -18.71
CA ALA A 2 -12.51 10.46 -20.08
C ALA A 2 -12.79 11.96 -20.15
N GLU A 3 -11.84 12.75 -20.65
CA GLU A 3 -12.12 14.10 -21.10
C GLU A 3 -12.76 14.03 -22.49
N ARG A 4 -13.83 14.79 -22.71
CA ARG A 4 -14.35 14.96 -24.07
C ARG A 4 -13.38 15.84 -24.83
N LEU A 5 -12.81 15.32 -25.91
CA LEU A 5 -11.81 16.02 -26.72
C LEU A 5 -12.34 17.31 -27.38
N GLY A 6 -13.66 17.56 -27.36
CA GLY A 6 -14.28 18.80 -27.86
C GLY A 6 -14.10 19.06 -29.36
N GLN A 7 -13.38 18.19 -30.06
CA GLN A 7 -13.00 18.27 -31.46
C GLN A 7 -13.47 17.01 -32.18
N GLU A 8 -13.91 17.16 -33.44
CA GLU A 8 -14.20 16.02 -34.29
C GLU A 8 -12.90 15.31 -34.65
N VAL A 9 -12.84 14.03 -34.30
CA VAL A 9 -11.72 13.15 -34.61
C VAL A 9 -12.15 12.26 -35.77
N ASP A 10 -11.24 12.09 -36.74
CA ASP A 10 -11.40 11.13 -37.82
C ASP A 10 -11.79 9.74 -37.31
N LEU A 11 -12.59 8.99 -38.08
CA LEU A 11 -13.19 7.73 -37.64
C LEU A 11 -12.13 6.73 -37.18
N ASP A 12 -11.05 6.55 -37.94
CA ASP A 12 -10.05 5.53 -37.66
C ASP A 12 -9.31 5.87 -36.36
N LYS A 13 -8.90 7.14 -36.21
CA LYS A 13 -8.30 7.65 -34.97
C LYS A 13 -9.26 7.56 -33.78
N ARG A 14 -10.56 7.81 -34.01
CA ARG A 14 -11.58 7.71 -32.97
C ARG A 14 -11.76 6.28 -32.49
N VAL A 15 -11.72 5.29 -33.38
CA VAL A 15 -11.79 3.87 -33.02
C VAL A 15 -10.61 3.48 -32.12
N GLU A 16 -9.39 3.85 -32.49
CA GLU A 16 -8.20 3.59 -31.68
C GLU A 16 -8.30 4.22 -30.28
N LEU A 17 -8.70 5.49 -30.21
CA LEU A 17 -8.88 6.21 -28.95
C LEU A 17 -9.98 5.59 -28.07
N LEU A 18 -11.08 5.15 -28.66
CA LEU A 18 -12.18 4.51 -27.92
C LEU A 18 -11.76 3.17 -27.35
N VAL A 19 -10.98 2.37 -28.09
CA VAL A 19 -10.43 1.11 -27.60
C VAL A 19 -9.51 1.36 -26.40
N GLU A 20 -8.58 2.30 -26.52
CA GLU A 20 -7.65 2.62 -25.43
C GLU A 20 -8.38 3.20 -24.21
N THR A 21 -9.30 4.13 -24.43
CA THR A 21 -10.04 4.82 -23.36
C THR A 21 -10.95 3.85 -22.63
N THR A 22 -11.69 3.00 -23.35
CA THR A 22 -12.61 2.04 -22.74
C THR A 22 -11.84 1.03 -21.89
N CYS A 23 -10.72 0.50 -22.41
CA CYS A 23 -9.87 -0.43 -21.68
C CYS A 23 -9.37 0.19 -20.36
N PHE A 24 -8.83 1.41 -20.42
CA PHE A 24 -8.30 2.08 -19.23
C PHE A 24 -9.39 2.45 -18.22
N VAL A 25 -10.54 2.98 -18.68
CA VAL A 25 -11.66 3.35 -17.82
C VAL A 25 -12.18 2.13 -17.07
N LEU A 26 -12.38 1.00 -17.75
CA LEU A 26 -12.81 -0.25 -17.12
C LEU A 26 -11.78 -0.75 -16.11
N PHE A 27 -10.50 -0.79 -16.49
CA PHE A 27 -9.42 -1.16 -15.57
C PHE A 27 -9.43 -0.27 -14.32
N ALA A 28 -9.60 1.05 -14.48
CA ALA A 28 -9.58 1.98 -13.37
C ALA A 28 -10.77 1.82 -12.42
N TYR A 29 -11.98 1.62 -12.94
CA TYR A 29 -13.16 1.32 -12.09
C TYR A 29 -12.96 0.02 -11.31
N VAL A 30 -12.38 -1.00 -11.93
CA VAL A 30 -12.03 -2.24 -11.22
C VAL A 30 -10.96 -1.95 -10.18
N ALA A 31 -9.86 -1.29 -10.55
CA ALA A 31 -8.74 -0.99 -9.68
C ALA A 31 -9.11 -0.12 -8.47
N GLN A 32 -10.09 0.77 -8.60
CA GLN A 32 -10.63 1.56 -7.49
C GLN A 32 -11.21 0.69 -6.36
N GLY A 33 -11.81 -0.45 -6.71
CA GLY A 33 -12.35 -1.43 -5.76
C GLY A 33 -11.37 -2.53 -5.34
N LEU A 34 -10.10 -2.47 -5.78
CA LEU A 34 -9.07 -3.43 -5.41
C LEU A 34 -8.14 -2.86 -4.35
N PHE A 35 -7.65 -3.75 -3.48
CA PHE A 35 -6.49 -3.45 -2.64
C PHE A 35 -5.22 -3.30 -3.50
N GLU A 36 -4.28 -2.46 -3.07
CA GLU A 36 -3.06 -2.11 -3.78
C GLU A 36 -2.27 -3.36 -4.22
N ARG A 37 -2.16 -4.34 -3.31
CA ARG A 37 -1.50 -5.62 -3.55
C ARG A 37 -2.07 -6.44 -4.73
N HIS A 38 -3.32 -6.19 -5.13
CA HIS A 38 -3.99 -6.93 -6.21
C HIS A 38 -4.00 -6.18 -7.55
N LYS A 39 -3.76 -4.85 -7.55
CA LYS A 39 -3.88 -4.03 -8.77
C LYS A 39 -2.90 -4.49 -9.86
N LEU A 40 -1.64 -4.76 -9.49
CA LEU A 40 -0.64 -5.25 -10.45
C LEU A 40 -0.98 -6.64 -10.98
N ILE A 41 -1.63 -7.51 -10.19
CA ILE A 41 -2.06 -8.84 -10.65
C ILE A 41 -3.08 -8.69 -11.78
N VAL A 42 -4.10 -7.85 -11.58
CA VAL A 42 -5.14 -7.61 -12.59
C VAL A 42 -4.55 -6.92 -13.82
N ALA A 43 -3.67 -5.92 -13.64
CA ALA A 43 -3.00 -5.25 -14.75
C ALA A 43 -2.14 -6.22 -15.58
N THR A 44 -1.44 -7.14 -14.91
CA THR A 44 -0.63 -8.18 -15.55
C THR A 44 -1.49 -9.18 -16.31
N GLN A 45 -2.60 -9.64 -15.72
CA GLN A 45 -3.54 -10.54 -16.39
C GLN A 45 -4.17 -9.87 -17.61
N LEU A 46 -4.59 -8.60 -17.50
CA LEU A 46 -5.12 -7.83 -18.62
C LEU A 46 -4.10 -7.74 -19.76
N CYS A 47 -2.85 -7.38 -19.43
CA CYS A 47 -1.76 -7.33 -20.41
C CYS A 47 -1.56 -8.68 -21.10
N MET A 48 -1.49 -9.78 -20.34
CA MET A 48 -1.32 -11.13 -20.89
C MET A 48 -2.51 -11.56 -21.77
N GLN A 49 -3.75 -11.23 -21.40
CA GLN A 49 -4.92 -11.52 -22.23
C GLN A 49 -4.91 -10.73 -23.54
N ILE A 50 -4.46 -9.47 -23.51
CA ILE A 50 -4.27 -8.67 -24.73
C ILE A 50 -3.23 -9.33 -25.64
N LEU A 51 -2.07 -9.71 -25.11
CA LEU A 51 -1.02 -10.38 -25.91
C LEU A 51 -1.50 -11.72 -26.47
N ARG A 52 -2.22 -12.50 -25.66
CA ARG A 52 -2.84 -13.75 -26.11
C ARG A 52 -3.84 -13.52 -27.24
N SER A 53 -4.66 -12.47 -27.17
CA SER A 53 -5.63 -12.13 -28.23
C SER A 53 -4.96 -11.75 -29.55
N ARG A 54 -3.73 -11.22 -29.49
CA ARG A 54 -2.89 -10.88 -30.65
C ARG A 54 -2.04 -12.04 -31.17
N GLY A 55 -2.03 -13.19 -30.47
CA GLY A 55 -1.16 -14.32 -30.80
C GLY A 55 0.32 -14.11 -30.41
N GLU A 56 0.62 -13.12 -29.59
CA GLU A 56 1.98 -12.73 -29.18
C GLU A 56 2.45 -13.46 -27.90
N LEU A 57 1.58 -14.27 -27.27
CA LEU A 57 1.89 -15.00 -26.04
C LEU A 57 1.94 -16.52 -26.28
N HIS A 58 3.14 -17.08 -26.25
CA HIS A 58 3.33 -18.52 -26.36
C HIS A 58 2.91 -19.25 -25.07
N TYR A 59 2.07 -20.28 -25.21
CA TYR A 59 1.52 -21.03 -24.08
C TYR A 59 2.60 -21.69 -23.21
N ALA A 60 3.62 -22.31 -23.82
CA ALA A 60 4.71 -22.97 -23.09
C ALA A 60 5.49 -21.97 -22.20
N LYS A 61 5.77 -20.77 -22.70
CA LYS A 61 6.46 -19.71 -21.95
C LYS A 61 5.57 -19.16 -20.82
N PHE A 62 4.27 -19.01 -21.08
CA PHE A 62 3.29 -18.61 -20.07
C PHE A 62 3.16 -19.64 -18.94
N GLU A 63 3.07 -20.92 -19.27
CA GLU A 63 3.04 -22.01 -18.31
C GLU A 63 4.33 -22.08 -17.49
N TYR A 64 5.49 -21.88 -18.13
CA TYR A 64 6.77 -21.79 -17.43
C TYR A 64 6.77 -20.68 -16.38
N LEU A 65 6.33 -19.47 -16.74
CA LEU A 65 6.28 -18.33 -15.82
C LEU A 65 5.44 -18.65 -14.57
N LEU A 66 4.29 -19.30 -14.75
CA LEU A 66 3.41 -19.71 -13.66
C LEU A 66 4.03 -20.79 -12.78
N ARG A 67 4.50 -21.90 -13.37
CA ARG A 67 5.00 -23.06 -12.64
C ARG A 67 6.35 -22.81 -11.98
N GLY A 68 7.25 -22.08 -12.65
CA GLY A 68 8.64 -21.87 -12.20
C GLY A 68 9.38 -23.18 -11.91
N PRO A 69 9.46 -24.11 -12.88
CA PRO A 69 10.08 -25.43 -12.67
C PRO A 69 11.57 -25.31 -12.32
N LYS A 70 12.10 -26.34 -11.65
CA LYS A 70 13.51 -26.45 -11.28
C LYS A 70 14.01 -27.87 -11.51
N VAL A 71 15.17 -28.00 -12.12
CA VAL A 71 15.90 -29.28 -12.21
C VAL A 71 16.69 -29.48 -10.92
N MET A 72 16.56 -30.66 -10.31
CA MET A 72 17.26 -31.01 -9.08
C MET A 72 18.53 -31.80 -9.40
N GLY A 73 19.61 -31.56 -8.65
CA GLY A 73 20.85 -32.34 -8.77
C GLY A 73 21.71 -32.04 -10.00
N ALA A 74 21.45 -30.94 -10.70
CA ALA A 74 22.33 -30.48 -11.77
C ALA A 74 23.65 -29.94 -11.20
N ASP A 75 24.78 -30.32 -11.79
CA ASP A 75 26.09 -29.82 -11.38
C ASP A 75 26.20 -28.31 -11.66
N ASN A 76 26.67 -27.55 -10.66
CA ASN A 76 26.65 -26.09 -10.66
C ASN A 76 28.07 -25.50 -10.77
N PRO A 77 28.52 -25.15 -11.98
CA PRO A 77 29.84 -24.56 -12.20
C PRO A 77 29.99 -23.13 -11.64
N LEU A 78 28.90 -22.50 -11.18
CA LEU A 78 28.86 -21.13 -10.66
C LEU A 78 28.48 -21.08 -9.17
N HIS A 79 28.68 -22.17 -8.43
CA HIS A 79 28.30 -22.31 -7.02
C HIS A 79 28.84 -21.21 -6.09
N ASP A 80 29.93 -20.53 -6.47
CA ASP A 80 30.51 -19.40 -5.73
C ASP A 80 29.54 -18.22 -5.54
N TRP A 81 28.57 -18.04 -6.43
CA TRP A 81 27.67 -16.88 -6.40
C TRP A 81 26.25 -17.15 -6.94
N VAL A 82 26.02 -18.28 -7.61
CA VAL A 82 24.68 -18.77 -7.98
C VAL A 82 24.34 -19.97 -7.12
N SER A 83 23.22 -19.91 -6.39
CA SER A 83 22.74 -21.06 -5.60
C SER A 83 22.29 -22.21 -6.50
N ASP A 84 22.38 -23.45 -6.02
CA ASP A 84 21.93 -24.64 -6.75
C ASP A 84 20.44 -24.58 -7.11
N SER A 85 19.64 -23.87 -6.30
CA SER A 85 18.22 -23.66 -6.60
C SER A 85 17.99 -22.74 -7.80
N VAL A 86 18.78 -21.66 -7.90
CA VAL A 86 18.75 -20.75 -9.06
C VAL A 86 19.32 -21.46 -10.28
N TRP A 87 20.43 -22.18 -10.13
CA TRP A 87 21.01 -22.96 -11.21
C TRP A 87 20.05 -24.02 -11.74
N GLY A 88 19.36 -24.75 -10.87
CA GLY A 88 18.30 -25.68 -11.26
C GLY A 88 17.16 -25.01 -12.03
N SER A 89 16.86 -23.74 -11.74
CA SER A 89 15.87 -22.95 -12.50
C SER A 89 16.41 -22.56 -13.88
N VAL A 90 17.69 -22.22 -14.00
CA VAL A 90 18.37 -21.96 -15.27
C VAL A 90 18.38 -23.21 -16.15
N GLN A 91 18.70 -24.37 -15.57
CA GLN A 91 18.66 -25.65 -16.27
C GLN A 91 17.25 -26.00 -16.75
N ALA A 92 16.21 -25.71 -15.97
CA ALA A 92 14.83 -25.88 -16.41
C ALA A 92 14.46 -24.91 -17.54
N LEU A 93 14.96 -23.66 -17.49
CA LEU A 93 14.70 -22.65 -18.52
C LEU A 93 15.36 -23.02 -19.86
N LYS A 94 16.52 -23.68 -19.82
CA LYS A 94 17.27 -24.17 -20.99
C LYS A 94 16.41 -25.00 -21.95
N GLU A 95 15.43 -25.73 -21.44
CA GLU A 95 14.56 -26.61 -22.24
C GLU A 95 13.61 -25.84 -23.19
N LEU A 96 13.50 -24.51 -23.04
CA LEU A 96 12.77 -23.66 -24.00
C LEU A 96 13.71 -23.19 -25.11
N ASP A 97 13.27 -23.29 -26.37
CA ASP A 97 14.09 -23.03 -27.57
C ASP A 97 14.86 -21.70 -27.55
N ASP A 98 14.27 -20.63 -27.00
CA ASP A 98 14.90 -19.29 -26.94
C ASP A 98 15.93 -19.11 -25.81
N TYR A 99 16.11 -20.11 -24.95
CA TYR A 99 16.92 -20.02 -23.73
C TYR A 99 18.00 -21.11 -23.62
N GLN A 100 18.14 -21.95 -24.64
CA GLN A 100 19.07 -23.08 -24.65
C GLN A 100 20.53 -22.68 -24.36
N GLY A 101 20.95 -21.48 -24.79
CA GLY A 101 22.29 -20.95 -24.57
C GLY A 101 22.50 -20.19 -23.26
N LEU A 102 21.48 -20.09 -22.40
CA LEU A 102 21.58 -19.34 -21.13
C LEU A 102 22.66 -19.91 -20.19
N PRO A 103 22.75 -21.23 -19.95
CA PRO A 103 23.78 -21.78 -19.07
C PRO A 103 25.19 -21.50 -19.58
N GLU A 104 25.43 -21.68 -20.88
CA GLU A 104 26.74 -21.49 -21.49
C GLU A 104 27.17 -20.01 -21.45
N ASP A 105 26.24 -19.07 -21.67
CA ASP A 105 26.53 -17.63 -21.55
C ASP A 105 26.71 -17.18 -20.10
N LEU A 106 25.98 -17.76 -19.14
CA LEU A 106 26.22 -17.52 -17.71
C LEU A 106 27.63 -17.94 -17.30
N ILE A 107 28.15 -19.03 -17.85
CA ILE A 107 29.52 -19.50 -17.58
C ILE A 107 30.53 -18.61 -18.32
N GLY A 108 30.37 -18.41 -19.63
CA GLY A 108 31.29 -17.66 -20.46
C GLY A 108 31.38 -16.16 -20.12
N SER A 109 30.25 -15.56 -19.74
CA SER A 109 30.10 -14.14 -19.38
C SER A 109 29.87 -13.95 -17.87
N SER A 110 30.36 -14.86 -17.03
CA SER A 110 30.11 -14.95 -15.58
C SER A 110 30.23 -13.62 -14.83
N LYS A 111 31.31 -12.86 -15.05
CA LYS A 111 31.51 -11.56 -14.38
C LYS A 111 30.36 -10.58 -14.65
N ARG A 112 29.90 -10.47 -15.90
CA ARG A 112 28.86 -9.53 -16.30
C ARG A 112 27.49 -9.93 -15.75
N TRP A 113 27.20 -11.22 -15.76
CA TRP A 113 25.97 -11.75 -15.16
C TRP A 113 25.94 -11.56 -13.65
N ARG A 114 27.07 -11.81 -12.97
CA ARG A 114 27.22 -11.56 -11.54
C ARG A 114 26.96 -10.11 -11.19
N GLU A 115 27.60 -9.17 -11.90
CA GLU A 115 27.36 -7.73 -11.72
C GLU A 115 25.88 -7.39 -11.85
N TRP A 116 25.19 -7.91 -12.87
CA TRP A 116 23.75 -7.68 -13.07
C TRP A 116 22.89 -8.32 -11.97
N LEU A 117 23.19 -9.54 -11.54
CA LEU A 117 22.51 -10.26 -10.46
C LEU A 117 22.73 -9.61 -9.08
N GLU A 118 23.83 -8.89 -8.90
CA GLU A 118 24.13 -8.15 -7.67
C GLU A 118 23.39 -6.80 -7.59
N LEU A 119 22.96 -6.23 -8.72
CA LEU A 119 22.19 -4.98 -8.76
C LEU A 119 20.96 -5.01 -7.83
N GLU A 120 20.67 -3.84 -7.25
CA GLU A 120 19.47 -3.64 -6.43
C GLU A 120 18.20 -3.60 -7.28
N ARG A 121 18.27 -2.97 -8.45
CA ARG A 121 17.16 -2.82 -9.42
C ARG A 121 17.58 -3.31 -10.81
N PRO A 122 17.91 -4.60 -10.98
CA PRO A 122 18.34 -5.16 -12.25
C PRO A 122 17.33 -4.94 -13.38
N GLU A 123 16.06 -4.80 -13.05
CA GLU A 123 15.00 -4.52 -14.02
C GLU A 123 15.05 -3.09 -14.61
N ASP A 124 15.81 -2.15 -14.00
CA ASP A 124 16.10 -0.79 -14.54
C ASP A 124 17.23 -0.80 -15.55
N GLU A 125 18.01 -1.88 -15.58
CA GLU A 125 19.22 -2.00 -16.38
C GLU A 125 19.01 -2.98 -17.54
N PRO A 126 19.68 -2.75 -18.69
CA PRO A 126 19.62 -3.70 -19.79
C PRO A 126 20.24 -5.05 -19.38
N LEU A 127 19.62 -6.14 -19.84
CA LEU A 127 20.16 -7.48 -19.64
C LEU A 127 21.57 -7.62 -20.28
N PRO A 128 22.43 -8.51 -19.75
CA PRO A 128 23.71 -8.83 -20.36
C PRO A 128 23.59 -9.32 -21.81
N GLY A 129 24.67 -9.14 -22.59
CA GLY A 129 24.80 -9.69 -23.94
C GLY A 129 23.68 -9.32 -24.91
N ASP A 130 23.23 -10.32 -25.67
CA ASP A 130 22.13 -10.22 -26.63
C ASP A 130 20.75 -10.41 -25.99
N TRP A 131 20.67 -10.86 -24.74
CA TRP A 131 19.43 -11.05 -23.98
C TRP A 131 18.61 -9.75 -23.84
N LYS A 132 19.26 -8.57 -23.94
CA LYS A 132 18.58 -7.26 -23.97
C LYS A 132 17.62 -7.09 -25.16
N ARG A 133 17.81 -7.85 -26.24
CA ARG A 133 16.99 -7.80 -27.47
C ARG A 133 15.72 -8.66 -27.38
N MET A 134 15.58 -9.45 -26.31
CA MET A 134 14.37 -10.25 -26.09
C MET A 134 13.12 -9.38 -25.96
N GLN A 135 11.97 -9.98 -26.25
CA GLN A 135 10.67 -9.35 -26.02
C GLN A 135 10.42 -9.14 -24.53
N GLU A 136 9.61 -8.15 -24.18
CA GLU A 136 9.36 -7.76 -22.78
C GLU A 136 8.84 -8.93 -21.92
N PHE A 137 7.98 -9.78 -22.49
CA PHE A 137 7.47 -10.98 -21.80
C PHE A 137 8.59 -12.01 -21.55
N ASP A 138 9.45 -12.25 -22.52
CA ASP A 138 10.53 -13.24 -22.46
C ASP A 138 11.56 -12.89 -21.38
N LYS A 139 11.79 -11.59 -21.14
CA LYS A 139 12.63 -11.12 -20.04
C LYS A 139 12.08 -11.56 -18.68
N LEU A 140 10.77 -11.68 -18.50
CA LEU A 140 10.17 -12.12 -17.23
C LEU A 140 10.57 -13.55 -16.86
N LEU A 141 10.81 -14.43 -17.84
CA LEU A 141 11.25 -15.79 -17.58
C LEU A 141 12.69 -15.82 -17.04
N LEU A 142 13.56 -14.93 -17.52
CA LEU A 142 14.89 -14.73 -16.94
C LEU A 142 14.80 -14.26 -15.49
N PHE A 143 13.94 -13.28 -15.19
CA PHE A 143 13.68 -12.87 -13.79
C PHE A 143 13.13 -14.03 -12.95
N ARG A 144 12.21 -14.83 -13.50
CA ARG A 144 11.64 -15.99 -12.80
C ARG A 144 12.71 -17.02 -12.40
N ALA A 145 13.72 -17.22 -13.25
CA ALA A 145 14.81 -18.15 -13.00
C ALA A 145 15.93 -17.55 -12.12
N LEU A 146 16.36 -16.32 -12.40
CA LEU A 146 17.57 -15.71 -11.87
C LEU A 146 17.34 -14.76 -10.68
N ARG A 147 16.25 -13.98 -10.68
CA ARG A 147 15.92 -12.95 -9.67
C ARG A 147 14.43 -12.96 -9.32
N PRO A 148 13.90 -14.05 -8.74
CA PRO A 148 12.48 -14.16 -8.41
C PRO A 148 12.02 -13.09 -7.41
N ASP A 149 12.93 -12.57 -6.57
CA ASP A 149 12.72 -11.45 -5.65
C ASP A 149 12.36 -10.13 -6.38
N ARG A 150 12.84 -9.95 -7.61
CA ARG A 150 12.56 -8.76 -8.45
C ARG A 150 11.44 -8.96 -9.45
N LEU A 151 10.85 -10.15 -9.53
CA LEU A 151 9.83 -10.47 -10.54
C LEU A 151 8.63 -9.51 -10.47
N THR A 152 8.17 -9.12 -9.28
CA THR A 152 7.09 -8.14 -9.11
C THR A 152 7.44 -6.79 -9.73
N SER A 153 8.68 -6.31 -9.53
CA SER A 153 9.15 -5.05 -10.12
C SER A 153 9.32 -5.16 -11.63
N ALA A 154 9.79 -6.30 -12.13
CA ALA A 154 9.87 -6.60 -13.55
C ALA A 154 8.48 -6.68 -14.20
N MET A 155 7.48 -7.26 -13.53
CA MET A 155 6.08 -7.29 -13.98
C MET A 155 5.48 -5.88 -14.08
N GLY A 156 5.71 -5.01 -13.09
CA GLY A 156 5.28 -3.61 -13.17
C GLY A 156 5.86 -2.87 -14.37
N ARG A 157 7.13 -3.16 -14.69
CA ARG A 157 7.81 -2.64 -15.88
C ARG A 157 7.23 -3.15 -17.18
N PHE A 158 7.03 -4.47 -17.26
CA PHE A 158 6.40 -5.12 -18.38
C PHE A 158 5.03 -4.50 -18.66
N VAL A 159 4.17 -4.36 -17.65
CA VAL A 159 2.86 -3.71 -17.80
C VAL A 159 3.02 -2.23 -18.22
N THR A 160 3.97 -1.51 -17.65
CA THR A 160 4.25 -0.11 -18.01
C THR A 160 4.66 0.04 -19.47
N ASN A 161 5.51 -0.86 -19.98
CA ASN A 161 5.99 -0.83 -21.36
C ASN A 161 4.91 -1.26 -22.35
N MET A 162 4.05 -2.21 -21.97
CA MET A 162 3.03 -2.76 -22.88
C MET A 162 1.72 -1.97 -22.88
N LEU A 163 1.25 -1.47 -21.73
CA LEU A 163 -0.03 -0.78 -21.57
C LEU A 163 0.11 0.70 -21.15
N GLY A 164 1.26 1.09 -20.61
CA GLY A 164 1.54 2.44 -20.12
C GLY A 164 1.53 2.54 -18.59
N ALA A 165 2.27 3.52 -18.06
CA ALA A 165 2.47 3.74 -16.63
C ALA A 165 1.16 3.92 -15.83
N LYS A 166 0.08 4.37 -16.49
CA LYS A 166 -1.24 4.58 -15.88
C LYS A 166 -1.89 3.30 -15.34
N TYR A 167 -1.46 2.11 -15.80
CA TYR A 167 -1.97 0.81 -15.32
C TYR A 167 -1.26 0.30 -14.07
N VAL A 168 -0.11 0.89 -13.72
CA VAL A 168 0.70 0.49 -12.55
C VAL A 168 0.70 1.58 -11.49
N THR A 169 0.44 2.82 -11.88
CA THR A 169 0.34 3.95 -10.96
C THR A 169 -0.93 3.84 -10.13
N SER A 170 -0.77 3.74 -8.80
CA SER A 170 -1.90 3.75 -7.88
C SER A 170 -2.66 5.07 -7.98
N GLN A 171 -4.00 4.96 -8.00
CA GLN A 171 -4.86 6.13 -7.96
C GLN A 171 -5.21 6.45 -6.50
N PRO A 172 -5.07 7.72 -6.07
CA PRO A 172 -5.52 8.13 -4.76
C PRO A 172 -7.01 7.86 -4.56
N TYR A 173 -7.39 7.56 -3.32
CA TYR A 173 -8.79 7.55 -2.91
C TYR A 173 -9.41 8.93 -3.19
N ASP A 174 -10.51 8.93 -3.95
CA ASP A 174 -11.24 10.15 -4.34
C ASP A 174 -12.74 9.91 -4.28
N LEU A 175 -13.32 10.26 -3.12
CA LEU A 175 -14.76 10.14 -2.89
C LEU A 175 -15.56 11.14 -3.73
N GLU A 176 -15.06 12.35 -3.92
CA GLU A 176 -15.77 13.42 -4.64
C GLU A 176 -15.99 13.04 -6.10
N ARG A 177 -14.96 12.49 -6.73
CA ARG A 177 -15.06 12.00 -8.10
C ARG A 177 -16.02 10.83 -8.23
N SER A 178 -15.93 9.85 -7.33
CA SER A 178 -16.78 8.67 -7.34
C SER A 178 -18.25 9.02 -7.06
N PHE A 179 -18.46 10.09 -6.30
CA PHE A 179 -19.79 10.67 -6.07
C PHE A 179 -20.40 11.24 -7.36
N GLN A 180 -19.61 11.84 -8.26
CA GLN A 180 -20.12 12.34 -9.55
C GLN A 180 -20.64 11.20 -10.45
N ASP A 181 -20.04 10.01 -10.33
CA ASP A 181 -20.47 8.82 -11.05
C ASP A 181 -21.63 8.08 -10.35
N SER A 182 -22.00 8.50 -9.14
CA SER A 182 -23.05 7.86 -8.33
C SER A 182 -24.45 8.36 -8.67
N SER A 183 -25.43 7.48 -8.49
CA SER A 183 -26.86 7.78 -8.63
C SER A 183 -27.61 7.42 -7.34
N PRO A 184 -28.85 7.90 -7.14
CA PRO A 184 -29.68 7.47 -6.00
C PRO A 184 -29.86 5.95 -5.90
N GLY A 185 -29.84 5.26 -7.03
CA GLY A 185 -29.98 3.80 -7.11
C GLY A 185 -28.66 3.04 -7.07
N THR A 186 -27.52 3.72 -7.07
CA THR A 186 -26.18 3.10 -7.11
C THR A 186 -25.39 3.55 -5.88
N PRO A 187 -25.40 2.75 -4.80
CA PRO A 187 -24.66 3.08 -3.59
C PRO A 187 -23.15 3.17 -3.82
N ILE A 188 -22.47 3.88 -2.94
CA ILE A 188 -21.01 3.88 -2.86
C ILE A 188 -20.60 2.96 -1.71
N PHE A 189 -19.84 1.94 -2.03
CA PHE A 189 -19.29 0.99 -1.08
C PHE A 189 -17.79 1.24 -0.91
N VAL A 190 -17.35 1.41 0.34
CA VAL A 190 -15.94 1.61 0.66
C VAL A 190 -15.38 0.44 1.47
N PHE A 191 -14.43 -0.27 0.88
CA PHE A 191 -13.58 -1.23 1.59
C PHE A 191 -12.62 -0.47 2.49
N LEU A 192 -12.64 -0.82 3.78
CA LEU A 192 -11.77 -0.25 4.79
C LEU A 192 -10.56 -1.15 5.01
N SER A 193 -9.39 -0.53 5.15
CA SER A 193 -8.28 -1.16 5.85
C SER A 193 -8.44 -0.99 7.37
N PRO A 194 -7.89 -1.91 8.18
CA PRO A 194 -7.93 -1.78 9.63
C PRO A 194 -7.42 -0.42 10.10
N GLY A 195 -8.20 0.26 10.94
CA GLY A 195 -7.86 1.58 11.49
C GLY A 195 -8.05 2.78 10.55
N VAL A 196 -8.73 2.59 9.40
CA VAL A 196 -9.14 3.67 8.50
C VAL A 196 -10.65 3.81 8.52
N ASP A 197 -11.14 5.06 8.65
CA ASP A 197 -12.55 5.39 8.61
C ASP A 197 -12.86 6.36 7.44
N VAL A 198 -14.07 6.25 6.90
CA VAL A 198 -14.60 7.05 5.78
C VAL A 198 -15.55 8.14 6.23
N ALA A 199 -16.06 8.11 7.47
CA ALA A 199 -17.08 9.06 7.93
C ALA A 199 -16.62 10.51 7.77
N GLY A 200 -15.40 10.83 8.19
CA GLY A 200 -14.85 12.19 8.04
C GLY A 200 -14.76 12.65 6.58
N SER A 201 -14.50 11.75 5.63
CA SER A 201 -14.45 12.11 4.20
C SER A 201 -15.85 12.36 3.62
N VAL A 202 -16.83 11.53 4.01
CA VAL A 202 -18.23 11.70 3.60
C VAL A 202 -18.81 12.98 4.19
N GLU A 203 -18.55 13.27 5.47
CA GLU A 203 -18.99 14.50 6.14
C GLU A 203 -18.39 15.76 5.52
N ALA A 204 -17.10 15.73 5.17
CA ALA A 204 -16.45 16.86 4.51
C ALA A 204 -17.06 17.14 3.13
N LEU A 205 -17.33 16.08 2.36
CA LEU A 205 -18.00 16.19 1.06
C LEU A 205 -19.45 16.67 1.22
N GLY A 206 -20.17 16.13 2.20
CA GLY A 206 -21.53 16.54 2.54
C GLY A 206 -21.61 18.01 2.90
N ARG A 207 -20.69 18.51 3.73
CA ARG A 207 -20.59 19.94 4.07
C ARG A 207 -20.37 20.82 2.83
N LYS A 208 -19.53 20.38 1.89
CA LYS A 208 -19.27 21.10 0.63
C LYS A 208 -20.52 21.18 -0.26
N LEU A 209 -21.35 20.14 -0.27
CA LEU A 209 -22.54 20.03 -1.10
C LEU A 209 -23.85 20.38 -0.37
N GLY A 210 -23.79 20.80 0.90
CA GLY A 210 -24.96 21.18 1.69
C GLY A 210 -25.79 20.01 2.22
N PHE A 211 -25.19 18.83 2.42
CA PHE A 211 -25.79 17.66 3.07
C PHE A 211 -25.12 17.48 4.45
N THR A 212 -25.72 18.04 5.50
CA THR A 212 -25.13 18.06 6.84
C THR A 212 -26.09 17.49 7.88
N LEU A 213 -25.56 17.17 9.06
CA LEU A 213 -26.38 16.81 10.22
C LEU A 213 -27.30 17.98 10.58
N ASP A 214 -26.78 19.21 10.56
CA ASP A 214 -27.48 20.43 11.00
C ASP A 214 -28.74 20.73 10.19
N ASN A 215 -28.74 20.42 8.89
CA ASN A 215 -29.91 20.59 8.04
C ASN A 215 -30.73 19.30 7.87
N GLY A 216 -30.41 18.26 8.63
CA GLY A 216 -31.12 16.98 8.63
C GLY A 216 -30.99 16.16 7.35
N LYS A 217 -30.10 16.54 6.41
CA LYS A 217 -29.90 15.86 5.13
C LYS A 217 -28.76 14.85 5.13
N TYR A 218 -28.08 14.65 6.26
CA TYR A 218 -27.09 13.59 6.43
C TYR A 218 -27.39 12.80 7.70
N ALA A 219 -27.21 11.49 7.66
CA ALA A 219 -27.28 10.60 8.80
C ALA A 219 -26.16 9.56 8.71
N SER A 220 -25.48 9.31 9.82
CA SER A 220 -24.45 8.29 9.94
C SER A 220 -24.85 7.30 11.02
N VAL A 221 -24.75 6.00 10.72
CA VAL A 221 -25.07 4.91 11.65
C VAL A 221 -23.91 3.92 11.63
N SER A 222 -23.26 3.71 12.77
CA SER A 222 -22.27 2.66 12.95
C SER A 222 -22.95 1.37 13.37
N LEU A 223 -22.89 0.35 12.51
CA LEU A 223 -23.60 -0.90 12.73
C LEU A 223 -22.88 -1.71 13.82
N GLY A 224 -23.69 -2.22 14.72
CA GLY A 224 -23.36 -3.06 15.85
C GLY A 224 -24.66 -3.64 16.39
N GLN A 225 -24.62 -4.32 17.54
CA GLN A 225 -25.81 -4.97 18.08
C GLN A 225 -26.95 -3.96 18.31
N GLY A 226 -28.07 -4.14 17.62
CA GLY A 226 -29.31 -3.37 17.82
C GLY A 226 -29.42 -2.04 17.04
N GLN A 227 -28.48 -1.74 16.14
CA GLN A 227 -28.50 -0.52 15.33
C GLN A 227 -29.26 -0.68 13.99
N GLU A 228 -29.61 -1.92 13.63
CA GLU A 228 -30.23 -2.29 12.37
C GLU A 228 -31.59 -1.61 12.11
N PRO A 229 -32.51 -1.51 13.09
CA PRO A 229 -33.79 -0.82 12.90
C PRO A 229 -33.59 0.68 12.60
N ILE A 230 -32.67 1.33 13.34
CA ILE A 230 -32.33 2.75 13.16
C ILE A 230 -31.77 2.97 11.75
N ALA A 231 -30.87 2.09 11.30
CA ALA A 231 -30.32 2.14 9.95
C ALA A 231 -31.42 2.05 8.88
N MET A 232 -32.38 1.12 9.02
CA MET A 232 -33.49 0.97 8.07
C MET A 232 -34.45 2.17 8.04
N ASP A 233 -34.71 2.78 9.20
CA ASP A 233 -35.56 3.96 9.31
C ASP A 233 -34.92 5.17 8.65
N ARG A 234 -33.64 5.43 8.94
CA ARG A 234 -32.86 6.51 8.32
C ARG A 234 -32.76 6.33 6.81
N LEU A 235 -32.47 5.10 6.36
CA LEU A 235 -32.42 4.74 4.95
C LEU A 235 -33.76 5.00 4.26
N SER A 236 -34.87 4.57 4.86
CA SER A 236 -36.21 4.74 4.28
C SER A 236 -36.66 6.20 4.25
N ALA A 237 -36.32 6.99 5.28
CA ALA A 237 -36.61 8.41 5.33
C ALA A 237 -35.82 9.18 4.26
N ALA A 238 -34.51 8.95 4.15
CA ALA A 238 -33.67 9.62 3.18
C ALA A 238 -33.99 9.19 1.74
N HIS A 239 -34.35 7.93 1.52
CA HIS A 239 -34.79 7.43 0.20
C HIS A 239 -36.02 8.20 -0.31
N LYS A 240 -37.00 8.49 0.56
CA LYS A 240 -38.22 9.24 0.21
C LYS A 240 -38.01 10.74 0.13
N ASN A 241 -37.29 11.32 1.10
CA ASN A 241 -37.21 12.77 1.28
C ASN A 241 -35.94 13.42 0.71
N GLY A 242 -35.00 12.60 0.21
CA GLY A 242 -33.66 13.03 -0.13
C GLY A 242 -32.75 13.10 1.09
N GLY A 243 -31.44 13.04 0.85
CA GLY A 243 -30.43 13.06 1.90
C GLY A 243 -29.46 11.89 1.80
N TRP A 244 -28.42 11.96 2.61
CA TRP A 244 -27.31 11.04 2.59
C TRP A 244 -27.34 10.15 3.82
N VAL A 245 -27.13 8.86 3.62
CA VAL A 245 -27.01 7.88 4.70
C VAL A 245 -25.68 7.18 4.59
N LEU A 246 -24.88 7.22 5.65
CA LEU A 246 -23.67 6.44 5.81
C LEU A 246 -23.94 5.30 6.79
N LEU A 247 -23.82 4.06 6.31
CA LEU A 247 -23.87 2.85 7.14
C LEU A 247 -22.45 2.31 7.30
N GLN A 248 -21.92 2.36 8.51
CA GLN A 248 -20.55 1.96 8.80
C GLN A 248 -20.49 0.55 9.39
N ASN A 249 -19.41 -0.16 9.12
CA ASN A 249 -19.13 -1.48 9.70
C ASN A 249 -20.22 -2.53 9.43
N ILE A 250 -20.80 -2.55 8.23
CA ILE A 250 -21.90 -3.47 7.90
C ILE A 250 -21.49 -4.96 7.99
N HIS A 251 -20.19 -5.25 7.89
CA HIS A 251 -19.62 -6.58 8.14
C HIS A 251 -19.83 -7.10 9.57
N LEU A 252 -20.16 -6.25 10.55
CA LEU A 252 -20.49 -6.68 11.90
C LEU A 252 -21.93 -7.23 12.02
N THR A 253 -22.76 -7.05 10.98
CA THR A 253 -24.18 -7.44 10.96
C THR A 253 -24.50 -8.25 9.70
N ILE A 254 -23.74 -9.33 9.45
CA ILE A 254 -23.80 -10.11 8.20
C ILE A 254 -25.21 -10.63 7.89
N ASP A 255 -25.93 -11.17 8.87
CA ASP A 255 -27.27 -11.74 8.65
C ASP A 255 -28.30 -10.66 8.27
N TRP A 256 -28.23 -9.48 8.88
CA TRP A 256 -29.07 -8.35 8.50
C TRP A 256 -28.68 -7.81 7.12
N THR A 257 -27.38 -7.65 6.89
CA THR A 257 -26.82 -7.16 5.62
C THR A 257 -27.22 -8.05 4.45
N THR A 258 -27.15 -9.37 4.63
CA THR A 258 -27.48 -10.37 3.60
C THR A 258 -28.96 -10.49 3.30
N ASN A 259 -29.82 -10.09 4.23
CA ASN A 259 -31.26 -10.28 4.07
C ASN A 259 -32.01 -8.97 3.86
N GLN A 260 -31.96 -8.06 4.82
CA GLN A 260 -32.81 -6.87 4.81
C GLN A 260 -32.17 -5.75 4.00
N LEU A 261 -30.87 -5.48 4.22
CA LEU A 261 -30.18 -4.40 3.52
C LEU A 261 -30.05 -4.72 2.03
N ASP A 262 -29.61 -5.93 1.65
CA ASP A 262 -29.45 -6.32 0.25
C ASP A 262 -30.75 -6.15 -0.56
N LYS A 263 -31.87 -6.66 -0.03
CA LYS A 263 -33.21 -6.49 -0.66
C LYS A 263 -33.63 -5.03 -0.76
N LYS A 264 -33.24 -4.19 0.20
CA LYS A 264 -33.54 -2.75 0.17
C LYS A 264 -32.67 -2.04 -0.85
N VAL A 265 -31.39 -2.41 -0.96
CA VAL A 265 -30.43 -1.86 -1.92
C VAL A 265 -30.85 -2.18 -3.36
N ASP A 266 -31.28 -3.41 -3.62
CA ASP A 266 -31.77 -3.85 -4.94
C ASP A 266 -32.95 -3.02 -5.45
N LYS A 267 -33.75 -2.45 -4.52
CA LYS A 267 -34.92 -1.62 -4.83
C LYS A 267 -34.70 -0.13 -4.67
N LEU A 268 -33.46 0.34 -4.49
CA LEU A 268 -33.22 1.78 -4.30
C LEU A 268 -33.62 2.60 -5.53
N VAL A 269 -33.39 2.07 -6.73
CA VAL A 269 -33.75 2.72 -8.00
C VAL A 269 -35.26 3.04 -8.05
N GLU A 270 -36.09 2.25 -7.38
CA GLU A 270 -37.54 2.42 -7.34
C GLU A 270 -37.95 3.54 -6.37
N GLY A 271 -38.17 4.74 -6.90
CA GLY A 271 -38.75 5.85 -6.14
C GLY A 271 -37.80 6.57 -5.19
N ALA A 272 -36.48 6.43 -5.37
CA ALA A 272 -35.51 7.26 -4.65
C ALA A 272 -35.60 8.72 -5.09
N HIS A 273 -35.53 9.62 -4.11
CA HIS A 273 -35.35 11.05 -4.34
C HIS A 273 -34.03 11.34 -5.08
N SER A 274 -33.98 12.37 -5.94
CA SER A 274 -32.79 12.71 -6.76
C SER A 274 -31.53 12.99 -5.92
N ASP A 275 -31.74 13.57 -4.74
CA ASP A 275 -30.69 13.95 -3.79
C ASP A 275 -30.32 12.82 -2.82
N PHE A 276 -30.98 11.66 -2.92
CA PHE A 276 -30.67 10.52 -2.06
C PHE A 276 -29.31 9.92 -2.44
N ARG A 277 -28.46 9.62 -1.45
CA ARG A 277 -27.22 8.87 -1.63
C ARG A 277 -26.98 7.93 -0.46
N LEU A 278 -26.54 6.71 -0.76
CA LEU A 278 -26.18 5.69 0.22
C LEU A 278 -24.69 5.41 0.16
N PHE A 279 -24.04 5.54 1.31
CA PHE A 279 -22.65 5.17 1.53
C PHE A 279 -22.60 3.97 2.47
N LEU A 280 -21.81 2.97 2.11
CA LEU A 280 -21.62 1.74 2.87
C LEU A 280 -20.13 1.58 3.16
N SER A 281 -19.77 1.18 4.38
CA SER A 281 -18.39 0.82 4.70
C SER A 281 -18.27 -0.55 5.37
N ALA A 282 -17.25 -1.29 4.97
CA ALA A 282 -16.91 -2.55 5.61
C ALA A 282 -15.43 -2.91 5.45
N GLU A 283 -14.90 -3.63 6.42
CA GLU A 283 -13.70 -4.42 6.24
C GLU A 283 -14.06 -5.70 5.48
N PRO A 284 -13.20 -6.19 4.56
CA PRO A 284 -13.41 -7.47 3.92
C PRO A 284 -13.35 -8.58 4.99
N PRO A 285 -14.36 -9.45 5.08
CA PRO A 285 -14.31 -10.54 6.06
C PRO A 285 -13.13 -11.48 5.76
N PRO A 286 -12.56 -12.16 6.77
CA PRO A 286 -11.59 -13.22 6.57
C PRO A 286 -12.11 -14.24 5.54
N ALA A 287 -11.23 -14.79 4.71
CA ALA A 287 -11.61 -15.67 3.58
C ALA A 287 -12.41 -16.93 3.96
N LEU A 288 -12.48 -17.27 5.26
CA LEU A 288 -13.17 -18.43 5.81
C LEU A 288 -14.55 -18.10 6.41
N GLU A 289 -14.93 -16.82 6.47
CA GLU A 289 -16.21 -16.37 7.05
C GLU A 289 -17.27 -16.12 5.97
N ARG A 290 -18.55 -16.02 6.40
CA ARG A 290 -19.64 -15.64 5.50
C ARG A 290 -19.36 -14.24 4.93
N GLY A 291 -19.27 -14.16 3.62
CA GLY A 291 -19.01 -12.92 2.91
C GLY A 291 -20.20 -11.97 2.88
N LEU A 292 -19.93 -10.73 2.49
CA LEU A 292 -20.97 -9.78 2.10
C LEU A 292 -21.70 -10.26 0.83
N PRO A 293 -22.96 -9.88 0.62
CA PRO A 293 -23.73 -10.28 -0.56
C PRO A 293 -23.07 -9.80 -1.85
N ILE A 294 -22.99 -10.70 -2.84
CA ILE A 294 -22.43 -10.38 -4.15
C ILE A 294 -23.30 -9.34 -4.86
N SER A 295 -24.63 -9.44 -4.75
CA SER A 295 -25.62 -8.48 -5.27
C SER A 295 -25.39 -7.06 -4.76
N LEU A 296 -25.26 -6.90 -3.44
CA LEU A 296 -24.92 -5.63 -2.79
C LEU A 296 -23.67 -4.99 -3.41
N LEU A 297 -22.61 -5.78 -3.59
CA LEU A 297 -21.38 -5.31 -4.20
C LEU A 297 -21.60 -5.01 -5.68
N GLN A 298 -22.23 -5.89 -6.46
CA GLN A 298 -22.47 -5.71 -7.90
C GLN A 298 -23.20 -4.38 -8.20
N ASN A 299 -24.21 -4.04 -7.40
CA ASN A 299 -25.03 -2.82 -7.55
C ASN A 299 -24.37 -1.55 -6.99
N SER A 300 -23.15 -1.63 -6.45
CA SER A 300 -22.45 -0.50 -5.84
C SER A 300 -21.20 -0.08 -6.63
N ILE A 301 -20.85 1.21 -6.55
CA ILE A 301 -19.51 1.72 -6.88
C ILE A 301 -18.58 1.29 -5.75
N LYS A 302 -17.43 0.68 -6.05
CA LYS A 302 -16.47 0.22 -5.04
C LYS A 302 -15.28 1.15 -4.96
N LEU A 303 -14.91 1.49 -3.73
CA LEU A 303 -13.70 2.22 -3.42
C LEU A 303 -12.92 1.46 -2.36
N THR A 304 -11.60 1.48 -2.46
CA THR A 304 -10.72 1.02 -1.40
C THR A 304 -10.08 2.24 -0.74
N ASN A 305 -10.23 2.36 0.58
CA ASN A 305 -9.54 3.37 1.36
C ASN A 305 -8.37 2.71 2.12
N GLU A 306 -7.26 2.54 1.40
CA GLU A 306 -6.01 2.06 1.96
C GLU A 306 -5.10 3.24 2.32
N PRO A 307 -4.41 3.18 3.47
CA PRO A 307 -3.37 4.16 3.73
C PRO A 307 -2.24 3.98 2.71
N PRO A 308 -1.66 5.08 2.18
CA PRO A 308 -0.52 4.99 1.30
C PRO A 308 0.63 4.26 1.99
N GLU A 309 1.27 3.35 1.24
CA GLU A 309 2.37 2.54 1.73
C GLU A 309 3.73 3.26 1.65
N GLY A 310 4.68 2.82 2.48
CA GLY A 310 6.06 3.28 2.45
C GLY A 310 6.43 4.14 3.66
N LEU A 311 7.73 4.15 3.98
CA LEU A 311 8.27 4.87 5.13
C LEU A 311 7.88 6.36 5.14
N LYS A 312 7.91 7.04 3.98
CA LYS A 312 7.50 8.45 3.86
C LYS A 312 6.04 8.67 4.25
N ALA A 313 5.15 7.83 3.73
CA ALA A 313 3.72 7.95 3.97
C ALA A 313 3.39 7.65 5.45
N ASN A 314 4.00 6.59 5.99
CA ASN A 314 3.89 6.23 7.41
C ASN A 314 4.42 7.34 8.33
N LEU A 315 5.58 7.94 8.04
CA LEU A 315 6.14 9.04 8.82
C LEU A 315 5.24 10.28 8.79
N ARG A 316 4.73 10.65 7.61
CA ARG A 316 3.81 11.79 7.48
C ARG A 316 2.53 11.57 8.28
N ARG A 317 1.97 10.36 8.24
CA ARG A 317 0.79 9.99 9.02
C ARG A 317 1.08 10.07 10.51
N ALA A 318 2.21 9.51 10.96
CA ALA A 318 2.64 9.58 12.36
C ALA A 318 2.75 11.03 12.83
N TRP A 319 3.46 11.88 12.07
CA TRP A 319 3.66 13.30 12.38
C TRP A 319 2.35 14.10 12.43
N ASN A 320 1.37 13.78 11.58
CA ASN A 320 0.07 14.46 11.56
C ASN A 320 -0.73 14.31 12.86
N ASN A 321 -0.41 13.33 13.71
CA ASN A 321 -1.05 13.16 15.01
C ASN A 321 -0.60 14.20 16.05
N PHE A 322 0.52 14.90 15.81
CA PHE A 322 1.09 15.89 16.72
C PHE A 322 0.91 17.30 16.12
N ASN A 323 -0.22 17.95 16.42
CA ASN A 323 -0.48 19.31 15.98
C ASN A 323 0.43 20.33 16.69
N GLU A 324 0.41 21.60 16.25
CA GLU A 324 1.28 22.63 16.85
C GLU A 324 0.95 22.84 18.34
N GLU A 325 -0.31 22.75 18.74
CA GLU A 325 -0.75 22.88 20.14
C GLU A 325 -0.11 21.82 21.05
N ILE A 326 -0.06 20.56 20.60
CA ILE A 326 0.62 19.48 21.32
C ILE A 326 2.13 19.74 21.36
N LEU A 327 2.73 20.16 20.25
CA LEU A 327 4.17 20.42 20.20
C LEU A 327 4.59 21.62 21.07
N GLU A 328 3.69 22.58 21.29
CA GLU A 328 3.88 23.75 22.14
C GLU A 328 3.48 23.51 23.60
N SER A 329 2.89 22.36 23.94
CA SER A 329 2.45 22.05 25.31
C SER A 329 3.59 21.77 26.28
N CYS A 330 4.81 21.58 25.78
CA CYS A 330 6.01 21.35 26.58
C CYS A 330 6.84 22.63 26.70
N ALA A 331 7.32 22.97 27.89
CA ALA A 331 8.26 24.05 28.13
C ALA A 331 9.59 23.83 27.38
N LYS A 332 9.99 22.57 27.20
CA LYS A 332 11.20 22.17 26.46
C LYS A 332 10.89 21.81 25.01
N GLN A 333 10.40 22.81 24.27
CA GLN A 333 9.87 22.62 22.92
C GLN A 333 10.88 22.00 21.94
N ALA A 334 12.16 22.36 22.04
CA ALA A 334 13.19 21.85 21.12
C ALA A 334 13.42 20.35 21.32
N GLU A 335 13.60 19.94 22.57
CA GLU A 335 13.79 18.54 22.97
C GLU A 335 12.53 17.72 22.68
N PHE A 336 11.36 18.26 23.02
CA PHE A 336 10.09 17.58 22.78
C PHE A 336 9.82 17.35 21.29
N ARG A 337 9.97 18.37 20.45
CA ARG A 337 9.83 18.25 18.99
C ARG A 337 10.79 17.22 18.40
N ALA A 338 12.04 17.21 18.87
CA ALA A 338 13.04 16.24 18.41
C ALA A 338 12.67 14.80 18.80
N ILE A 339 12.29 14.57 20.06
CA ILE A 339 11.86 13.25 20.56
C ILE A 339 10.61 12.77 19.83
N VAL A 340 9.60 13.63 19.65
CA VAL A 340 8.36 13.28 18.92
C VAL A 340 8.65 12.93 17.46
N PHE A 341 9.55 13.66 16.80
CA PHE A 341 9.93 13.33 15.42
C PHE A 341 10.66 11.97 15.34
N ALA A 342 11.59 11.70 16.27
CA ALA A 342 12.27 10.41 16.36
C ALA A 342 11.28 9.27 16.65
N LEU A 343 10.27 9.49 17.51
CA LEU A 343 9.19 8.54 17.77
C LEU A 343 8.33 8.29 16.53
N CYS A 344 8.01 9.32 15.76
CA CYS A 344 7.27 9.18 14.50
C CYS A 344 8.07 8.36 13.48
N TYR A 345 9.38 8.59 13.39
CA TYR A 345 10.27 7.79 12.55
C TYR A 345 10.35 6.34 13.02
N PHE A 346 10.56 6.12 14.31
CA PHE A 346 10.55 4.79 14.92
C PHE A 346 9.27 4.03 14.59
N HIS A 347 8.11 4.61 14.87
CA HIS A 347 6.81 4.03 14.57
C HIS A 347 6.66 3.70 13.07
N ALA A 348 7.02 4.63 12.19
CA ALA A 348 6.95 4.43 10.75
C ALA A 348 7.88 3.31 10.26
N ALA A 349 9.08 3.20 10.82
CA ALA A 349 10.05 2.16 10.50
C ALA A 349 9.57 0.78 10.98
N LEU A 350 9.00 0.66 12.18
CA LEU A 350 8.43 -0.60 12.65
C LEU A 350 7.28 -1.07 11.76
N LEU A 351 6.35 -0.17 11.41
CA LEU A 351 5.22 -0.49 10.53
C LEU A 351 5.68 -0.95 9.14
N GLU A 352 6.66 -0.27 8.54
CA GLU A 352 7.17 -0.67 7.22
C GLU A 352 7.95 -1.99 7.30
N ARG A 353 8.71 -2.21 8.39
CA ARG A 353 9.45 -3.45 8.63
C ARG A 353 8.54 -4.67 8.81
N LYS A 354 7.31 -4.51 9.32
CA LYS A 354 6.32 -5.59 9.43
C LYS A 354 6.08 -6.31 8.11
N LYS A 355 6.18 -5.63 6.97
CA LYS A 355 6.03 -6.23 5.63
C LYS A 355 7.00 -7.38 5.35
N PHE A 356 8.12 -7.43 6.06
CA PHE A 356 9.17 -8.44 5.90
C PHE A 356 9.17 -9.49 7.02
N GLY A 357 8.14 -9.54 7.85
CA GLY A 357 7.98 -10.50 8.95
C GLY A 357 7.08 -11.69 8.61
N VAL A 358 7.11 -12.71 9.48
CA VAL A 358 6.28 -13.92 9.34
C VAL A 358 4.81 -13.62 9.63
N GLY A 359 3.90 -14.28 8.89
CA GLY A 359 2.45 -14.20 9.14
C GLY A 359 1.73 -13.02 8.47
N ASN A 360 2.46 -12.10 7.82
CA ASN A 360 1.87 -10.95 7.12
C ASN A 360 1.43 -11.23 5.68
N LEU A 361 1.98 -12.26 5.03
CA LEU A 361 1.58 -12.70 3.70
C LEU A 361 1.46 -14.24 3.65
N PRO A 362 0.47 -14.81 2.94
CA PRO A 362 0.45 -16.22 2.62
C PRO A 362 1.76 -16.61 1.91
N GLY A 363 2.58 -17.45 2.54
CA GLY A 363 3.88 -17.86 2.00
C GLY A 363 5.05 -16.91 2.26
N ALA A 364 4.91 -15.88 3.12
CA ALA A 364 6.08 -15.18 3.66
C ALA A 364 6.96 -16.16 4.43
N ARG A 365 8.07 -16.57 3.82
CA ARG A 365 9.03 -17.53 4.40
C ARG A 365 10.09 -16.86 5.27
N SER A 366 10.21 -15.54 5.22
CA SER A 366 11.28 -14.80 5.88
C SER A 366 10.77 -14.02 7.09
N GLY A 367 11.32 -14.31 8.28
CA GLY A 367 11.14 -13.51 9.51
C GLY A 367 12.15 -12.38 9.67
N ILE A 368 12.66 -11.84 8.56
CA ILE A 368 13.76 -10.86 8.56
C ILE A 368 13.33 -9.52 9.14
N GLY A 369 12.08 -9.14 8.88
CA GLY A 369 11.45 -7.99 9.50
C GLY A 369 11.18 -8.24 10.97
N TRP A 370 10.31 -9.21 11.25
CA TRP A 370 9.88 -9.64 12.58
C TRP A 370 9.63 -11.14 12.60
N ASN A 371 9.88 -11.78 13.74
CA ASN A 371 9.59 -13.20 13.94
C ASN A 371 8.09 -13.45 14.10
N MET A 372 7.35 -12.50 14.69
CA MET A 372 5.89 -12.52 14.74
C MET A 372 5.26 -11.21 14.27
N ASN A 373 3.97 -11.24 13.94
CA ASN A 373 3.22 -10.05 13.56
C ASN A 373 2.61 -9.35 14.78
N TYR A 374 3.20 -8.23 15.20
CA TYR A 374 2.74 -7.47 16.38
C TYR A 374 1.77 -6.34 16.04
N PRO A 375 0.69 -6.12 16.82
CA PRO A 375 -0.38 -5.16 16.50
C PRO A 375 -0.07 -3.71 16.91
N PHE A 376 1.10 -3.16 16.53
CA PHE A 376 1.44 -1.75 16.78
C PHE A 376 0.41 -0.81 16.14
N ASN A 377 -0.03 0.20 16.89
CA ASN A 377 -1.06 1.15 16.48
C ASN A 377 -0.72 2.61 16.83
N THR A 378 -1.53 3.55 16.38
CA THR A 378 -1.31 4.99 16.63
C THR A 378 -1.51 5.39 18.09
N GLY A 379 -2.30 4.64 18.86
CA GLY A 379 -2.43 4.82 20.31
C GLY A 379 -1.09 4.65 21.02
N ASP A 380 -0.29 3.64 20.65
CA ASP A 380 1.05 3.43 21.21
C ASP A 380 1.95 4.67 21.01
N LEU A 381 1.91 5.25 19.80
CA LEU A 381 2.66 6.46 19.45
C LEU A 381 2.20 7.68 20.27
N LEU A 382 0.89 7.90 20.37
CA LEU A 382 0.32 9.04 21.10
C LEU A 382 0.63 8.97 22.59
N CYS A 383 0.49 7.79 23.19
CA CYS A 383 0.84 7.56 24.59
C CYS A 383 2.35 7.77 24.85
N CYS A 384 3.24 7.32 23.94
CA CYS A 384 4.67 7.64 24.04
C CYS A 384 4.93 9.16 23.99
N GLY A 385 4.22 9.89 23.13
CA GLY A 385 4.32 11.35 23.07
C GLY A 385 3.86 12.04 24.35
N GLN A 386 2.76 11.57 24.96
CA GLN A 386 2.30 12.07 26.26
C GLN A 386 3.31 11.77 27.38
N THR A 387 3.84 10.55 27.43
CA THR A 387 4.89 10.18 28.38
C THR A 387 6.14 11.04 28.19
N ALA A 388 6.55 11.30 26.94
CA ALA A 388 7.68 12.19 26.65
C ALA A 388 7.46 13.59 27.22
N ASN A 389 6.27 14.17 27.02
CA ASN A 389 5.93 15.49 27.56
C ASN A 389 6.03 15.49 29.10
N ASN A 390 5.39 14.52 29.74
CA ASN A 390 5.39 14.41 31.20
C ASN A 390 6.81 14.29 31.78
N TYR A 391 7.68 13.48 31.16
CA TYR A 391 9.06 13.34 31.63
C TYR A 391 9.90 14.60 31.39
N LEU A 392 9.68 15.33 30.30
CA LEU A 392 10.42 16.57 30.01
C LEU A 392 10.02 17.72 30.95
N GLU A 393 8.76 17.80 31.36
CA GLU A 393 8.27 18.78 32.34
C GLU A 393 8.81 18.51 33.75
N ASN A 394 8.89 17.23 34.16
CA ASN A 394 9.22 16.87 35.54
C ASN A 394 10.72 16.70 35.81
N ASN A 395 11.57 16.71 34.78
CA ASN A 395 13.02 16.51 34.93
C ASN A 395 13.77 17.71 34.40
N VAL A 396 14.94 18.06 34.94
CA VAL A 396 15.77 19.17 34.39
C VAL A 396 16.50 18.73 33.12
N LYS A 397 17.04 17.51 33.12
CA LYS A 397 17.71 16.90 31.96
C LYS A 397 16.78 15.89 31.28
N VAL A 398 17.03 15.60 30.01
CA VAL A 398 16.28 14.56 29.28
C VAL A 398 16.66 13.18 29.82
N PRO A 399 15.73 12.40 30.40
CA PRO A 399 16.02 11.09 30.96
C PRO A 399 15.97 10.02 29.87
N TRP A 400 17.02 9.96 29.03
CA TRP A 400 17.03 9.14 27.83
C TRP A 400 16.84 7.64 28.09
N GLU A 401 17.38 7.10 29.18
CA GLU A 401 17.21 5.69 29.54
C GLU A 401 15.77 5.36 29.91
N ASP A 402 15.14 6.18 30.76
CA ASP A 402 13.75 6.01 31.15
C ASP A 402 12.82 6.13 29.96
N LEU A 403 13.04 7.11 29.07
CA LEU A 403 12.25 7.27 27.86
C LEU A 403 12.36 6.02 26.97
N ARG A 404 13.57 5.52 26.72
CA ARG A 404 13.76 4.29 25.93
C ARG A 404 13.11 3.07 26.58
N TYR A 405 13.22 2.93 27.89
CA TYR A 405 12.60 1.83 28.64
C TYR A 405 11.07 1.89 28.53
N ASN A 406 10.47 3.05 28.81
CA ASN A 406 9.02 3.24 28.70
C ASN A 406 8.52 2.98 27.27
N PHE A 407 9.19 3.52 26.26
CA PHE A 407 8.77 3.35 24.87
C PHE A 407 8.93 1.90 24.40
N GLY A 408 10.07 1.27 24.71
CA GLY A 408 10.47 0.00 24.12
C GLY A 408 10.07 -1.23 24.91
N GLU A 409 10.09 -1.19 26.25
CA GLU A 409 9.75 -2.33 27.11
C GLU A 409 8.27 -2.31 27.52
N ILE A 410 7.72 -1.13 27.81
CA ILE A 410 6.33 -1.01 28.31
C ILE A 410 5.34 -0.82 27.16
N MET A 411 5.50 0.26 26.39
CA MET A 411 4.51 0.66 25.38
C MET A 411 4.53 -0.28 24.17
N TYR A 412 5.61 -0.26 23.38
CA TYR A 412 5.74 -1.17 22.23
C TYR A 412 6.09 -2.59 22.67
N GLY A 413 6.92 -2.73 23.72
CA GLY A 413 7.35 -4.02 24.25
C GLY A 413 6.23 -4.86 24.86
N GLY A 414 5.15 -4.23 25.33
CA GLY A 414 3.94 -4.92 25.78
C GLY A 414 3.26 -5.74 24.68
N HIS A 415 3.47 -5.39 23.40
CA HIS A 415 2.97 -6.17 22.26
C HIS A 415 3.94 -7.26 21.82
N ILE A 416 5.23 -7.11 22.12
CA ILE A 416 6.30 -7.97 21.60
C ILE A 416 6.46 -9.17 22.52
N VAL A 417 6.33 -10.37 21.97
CA VAL A 417 6.45 -11.62 22.74
C VAL A 417 7.86 -12.21 22.63
N GLU A 418 8.54 -12.06 21.49
CA GLU A 418 9.86 -12.64 21.23
C GLU A 418 11.01 -11.73 21.71
N ASP A 419 11.99 -12.31 22.40
CA ASP A 419 13.10 -11.56 22.97
C ASP A 419 14.02 -10.93 21.91
N TYR A 420 14.21 -11.59 20.77
CA TYR A 420 14.99 -11.03 19.67
C TYR A 420 14.30 -9.83 19.03
N ASP A 421 12.98 -9.87 18.90
CA ASP A 421 12.18 -8.77 18.37
C ASP A 421 12.12 -7.60 19.38
N ARG A 422 12.09 -7.91 20.69
CA ARG A 422 12.19 -6.91 21.76
C ARG A 422 13.54 -6.22 21.73
N ARG A 423 14.63 -6.99 21.60
CA ARG A 423 15.99 -6.48 21.43
C ARG A 423 16.11 -5.61 20.17
N LEU A 424 15.45 -5.99 19.07
CA LEU A 424 15.41 -5.20 17.84
C LEU A 424 14.74 -3.84 18.09
N ALA A 425 13.54 -3.81 18.68
CA ALA A 425 12.84 -2.57 19.02
C ALA A 425 13.69 -1.66 19.93
N MET A 426 14.35 -2.22 20.92
CA MET A 426 15.28 -1.48 21.79
C MET A 426 16.52 -0.97 21.05
N CYS A 427 17.02 -1.70 20.05
CA CYS A 427 18.13 -1.24 19.20
C CYS A 427 17.73 0.00 18.40
N TYR A 428 16.54 -0.01 17.80
CA TYR A 428 15.97 1.17 17.12
C TYR A 428 15.92 2.39 18.05
N LEU A 429 15.38 2.22 19.26
CA LEU A 429 15.26 3.30 20.23
C LEU A 429 16.63 3.79 20.71
N ARG A 430 17.60 2.91 20.95
CA ARG A 430 18.97 3.34 21.28
C ARG A 430 19.61 4.13 20.15
N LYS A 431 19.37 3.74 18.90
CA LYS A 431 19.92 4.43 17.72
C LYS A 431 19.30 5.81 17.52
N TYR A 432 17.99 5.94 17.70
CA TYR A 432 17.25 7.17 17.33
C TYR A 432 16.85 8.07 18.50
N VAL A 433 16.82 7.55 19.73
CA VAL A 433 16.42 8.27 20.95
C VAL A 433 17.61 8.30 21.91
N ASN A 434 18.57 9.20 21.62
CA ASN A 434 19.76 9.45 22.42
C ASN A 434 20.19 10.92 22.31
N GLU A 435 21.22 11.30 23.05
CA GLU A 435 21.74 12.69 23.14
C GLU A 435 22.07 13.30 21.77
N GLY A 436 22.60 12.52 20.82
CA GLY A 436 22.93 12.98 19.48
C GLY A 436 21.73 13.45 18.67
N LEU A 437 20.50 13.12 19.09
CA LEU A 437 19.27 13.63 18.47
C LEU A 437 19.19 15.15 18.52
N LEU A 438 19.76 15.78 19.56
CA LEU A 438 19.83 17.24 19.71
C LEU A 438 21.03 17.84 18.95
N GLU A 439 21.92 17.01 18.42
CA GLU A 439 23.17 17.40 17.73
C GLU A 439 23.09 17.18 16.21
N ASN A 440 21.90 17.29 15.62
CA ASN A 440 21.64 17.08 14.18
C ASN A 440 21.98 15.66 13.67
N MET A 441 21.64 14.63 14.45
CA MET A 441 21.75 13.24 14.00
C MET A 441 21.05 12.99 12.65
N GLU A 442 21.74 12.22 11.80
CA GLU A 442 21.14 11.60 10.62
C GLU A 442 20.51 10.25 10.97
N PHE A 443 19.23 10.06 10.62
CA PHE A 443 18.54 8.78 10.75
C PHE A 443 19.05 7.78 9.70
N PHE A 444 19.39 8.29 8.51
CA PHE A 444 20.10 7.59 7.43
C PHE A 444 20.83 8.63 6.56
N PRO A 445 21.79 8.23 5.69
CA PRO A 445 22.61 9.17 4.95
C PRO A 445 21.80 10.25 4.25
N SER A 446 22.13 11.53 4.52
CA SER A 446 21.42 12.70 3.98
C SER A 446 19.97 12.91 4.45
N PHE A 447 19.52 12.22 5.51
CA PHE A 447 18.25 12.45 6.17
C PHE A 447 18.43 12.62 7.67
N GLY A 448 18.52 13.88 8.10
CA GLY A 448 18.59 14.27 9.51
C GLY A 448 17.36 14.99 10.01
N MET A 449 17.37 15.29 11.31
CA MET A 449 16.35 16.05 12.01
C MET A 449 15.91 17.32 11.25
N PRO A 450 14.60 17.65 11.24
CA PRO A 450 14.14 19.00 10.90
C PRO A 450 14.81 20.06 11.79
N PRO A 451 15.14 21.25 11.27
CA PRO A 451 15.67 22.33 12.11
C PRO A 451 14.68 22.68 13.22
N ASN A 452 15.16 22.92 14.44
CA ASN A 452 14.32 23.29 15.59
C ASN A 452 13.51 24.59 15.38
N THR A 453 13.90 25.42 14.41
CA THR A 453 13.20 26.65 14.01
C THR A 453 12.04 26.41 13.05
N ALA A 454 11.84 25.18 12.55
CA ALA A 454 10.74 24.87 11.64
C ALA A 454 9.45 24.58 12.41
N ASN A 455 8.38 25.33 12.12
CA ASN A 455 7.05 25.04 12.66
C ASN A 455 6.43 23.78 12.01
N HIS A 456 5.35 23.24 12.59
CA HIS A 456 4.72 22.00 12.13
C HIS A 456 4.34 22.03 10.63
N ARG A 457 3.87 23.17 10.12
CA ARG A 457 3.55 23.36 8.69
C ARG A 457 4.81 23.43 7.81
N GLN A 458 5.90 24.02 8.30
CA GLN A 458 7.18 24.10 7.62
C GLN A 458 7.89 22.75 7.59
N VAL A 459 7.79 21.92 8.64
CA VAL A 459 8.26 20.53 8.59
C VAL A 459 7.51 19.77 7.50
N LYS A 460 6.18 19.89 7.46
CA LYS A 460 5.33 19.32 6.40
C LYS A 460 5.69 19.79 4.98
N ARG A 461 6.04 21.07 4.80
CA ARG A 461 6.38 21.67 3.48
C ARG A 461 7.85 21.52 3.09
N LYS A 462 8.79 21.55 4.03
CA LYS A 462 10.22 21.30 3.77
C LYS A 462 10.46 19.82 3.45
N ASP A 463 9.57 18.95 3.92
CA ASP A 463 9.38 17.58 3.43
C ASP A 463 8.71 17.49 2.04
N ASP A 464 8.52 18.61 1.32
CA ASP A 464 7.88 18.63 -0.01
C ASP A 464 8.73 19.23 -1.15
N ALA A 465 9.71 20.11 -0.93
CA ALA A 465 10.48 20.69 -2.05
C ALA A 465 11.94 20.20 -2.26
N GLU A 466 12.78 20.12 -1.21
CA GLU A 466 14.24 19.98 -1.39
C GLU A 466 14.84 18.79 -0.62
N ARG A 467 14.47 18.61 0.65
CA ARG A 467 14.71 17.35 1.38
C ARG A 467 13.92 16.22 0.76
N THR A 468 12.72 16.46 0.27
CA THR A 468 11.89 15.52 -0.46
C THR A 468 12.40 15.18 -1.83
N LYS A 469 13.07 16.07 -2.58
CA LYS A 469 13.76 15.65 -3.81
C LYS A 469 14.90 14.67 -3.51
N ARG A 470 15.66 14.90 -2.42
CA ARG A 470 16.74 13.99 -1.99
C ARG A 470 16.21 12.71 -1.33
N PHE A 471 15.17 12.81 -0.52
CA PHE A 471 14.48 11.74 0.20
C PHE A 471 13.56 10.92 -0.72
N ILE A 472 12.90 11.52 -1.72
CA ILE A 472 12.20 10.79 -2.80
C ILE A 472 13.23 10.15 -3.72
N SER A 473 14.31 10.83 -4.11
CA SER A 473 15.39 10.19 -4.90
C SER A 473 16.03 9.00 -4.17
N PHE A 474 16.04 9.02 -2.83
CA PHE A 474 16.56 7.92 -2.00
C PHE A 474 15.50 6.86 -1.64
N LEU A 475 14.24 7.24 -1.38
CA LEU A 475 13.15 6.31 -1.02
C LEU A 475 12.41 5.73 -2.23
N SER A 476 12.39 6.42 -3.38
CA SER A 476 11.93 5.81 -4.64
C SER A 476 12.84 4.67 -5.09
N LYS A 477 14.01 4.51 -4.43
CA LYS A 477 14.93 3.38 -4.57
C LYS A 477 14.66 2.24 -3.59
N GLY A 478 13.69 2.35 -2.67
CA GLY A 478 13.26 1.22 -1.84
C GLY A 478 14.37 0.57 -1.05
N THR A 479 15.38 1.33 -0.61
CA THR A 479 16.56 0.74 0.04
C THR A 479 16.15 0.21 1.40
N TYR A 480 16.04 -1.11 1.52
CA TYR A 480 15.76 -1.85 2.76
C TYR A 480 16.54 -1.33 3.99
N CYS A 481 17.69 -0.70 3.76
CA CYS A 481 18.52 -0.06 4.78
C CYS A 481 17.79 1.03 5.58
N THR A 482 16.82 1.75 5.01
CA THR A 482 16.08 2.80 5.73
C THR A 482 15.21 2.24 6.85
N ILE A 483 14.86 0.95 6.75
CA ILE A 483 14.13 0.18 7.77
C ILE A 483 15.03 -0.88 8.41
N GLY A 484 16.36 -0.65 8.40
CA GLY A 484 17.34 -1.51 9.05
C GLY A 484 17.40 -2.94 8.52
N ILE A 485 17.01 -3.18 7.27
CA ILE A 485 17.13 -4.48 6.59
C ILE A 485 18.25 -4.40 5.56
N VAL A 486 19.14 -5.39 5.54
CA VAL A 486 20.20 -5.47 4.52
C VAL A 486 19.59 -5.93 3.20
N SER A 487 19.91 -5.25 2.10
CA SER A 487 19.31 -5.52 0.77
C SER A 487 19.49 -6.96 0.28
N HIS A 488 20.57 -7.64 0.66
CA HIS A 488 20.82 -9.04 0.35
C HIS A 488 19.98 -10.02 1.19
N ALA A 489 19.45 -9.62 2.34
CA ALA A 489 18.62 -10.50 3.16
C ALA A 489 17.25 -10.77 2.50
N VAL A 490 16.78 -9.87 1.64
CA VAL A 490 15.50 -10.01 0.92
C VAL A 490 15.64 -10.83 -0.37
N LYS A 491 16.88 -11.13 -0.80
CA LYS A 491 17.19 -12.03 -1.93
C LYS A 491 17.07 -13.48 -1.48
#